data_AF-A0A0F9IMS7-F1
#
_entry.id   AF-A0A0F9IMS7-F1
#
_cell.length_a   1.000
_cell.length_b   1.000
_cell.length_c   1.000
_cell.angle_alpha   90.00
_cell.angle_beta   90.00
_cell.angle_gamma   90.00
#
_symmetry.space_group_name_H-M   'P 1'
#
loop_
_entity.id
_entity.type
_entity.pdbx_description
1 polymer ?
#
loop_
_entity_poly.entity_id
_entity_poly.type
_entity_poly.pdbx_seq_one_letter_code
_entity_poly.pdbx_strand_id
1 'polypeptide(L)'
;MPAFRVTRAGYPIDSIAVKDPVDTGISYSMRFAEIDACVAAGLDWWMWETNFYPNQIKAEVVMWNKLSKLIYLHTEDARAAKVKK
;
A
#
# COMPACT_ATOMS: atom_id res chain seq x y z
N MET A 1 32.90 2.80 -27.21
CA MET A 1 32.07 3.57 -26.24
C MET A 1 32.43 3.09 -24.85
N PRO A 2 32.91 3.93 -23.92
CA PRO A 2 33.31 3.44 -22.61
C PRO A 2 32.05 3.09 -21.79
N ALA A 3 32.05 1.90 -21.18
CA ALA A 3 31.03 1.50 -20.23
C ALA A 3 31.07 2.43 -19.01
N PHE A 4 29.95 3.06 -18.68
CA PHE A 4 29.81 3.89 -17.48
C PHE A 4 30.05 3.01 -16.25
N ARG A 5 31.13 3.28 -15.51
CA ARG A 5 31.48 2.55 -14.27
C ARG A 5 30.82 3.27 -13.10
N VAL A 6 29.67 2.76 -12.65
CA VAL A 6 28.94 3.33 -11.51
C VAL A 6 29.61 2.85 -10.22
N THR A 7 30.05 3.79 -9.39
CA THR A 7 30.67 3.51 -8.09
C THR A 7 29.79 4.04 -6.96
N ARG A 8 29.79 3.36 -5.80
CA ARG A 8 29.19 3.85 -4.56
C ARG A 8 30.31 4.08 -3.56
N ALA A 9 30.57 5.32 -3.19
CA ALA A 9 31.66 5.72 -2.28
C ALA A 9 33.04 5.16 -2.69
N GLY A 10 33.34 5.13 -4.00
CA GLY A 10 34.65 4.69 -4.52
C GLY A 10 34.79 3.18 -4.76
N TYR A 11 33.81 2.37 -4.39
CA TYR A 11 33.80 0.93 -4.67
C TYR A 11 32.91 0.60 -5.88
N PRO A 12 33.33 -0.34 -6.76
CA PRO A 12 32.50 -0.81 -7.87
C PRO A 12 31.24 -1.52 -7.32
N ILE A 13 30.09 -1.21 -7.92
CA ILE A 13 28.82 -1.83 -7.54
C ILE A 13 28.73 -3.17 -8.28
N ASP A 14 29.24 -4.24 -7.65
CA ASP A 14 29.27 -5.58 -8.26
C ASP A 14 27.92 -6.32 -8.17
N SER A 15 27.00 -5.84 -7.33
CA SER A 15 25.65 -6.38 -7.22
C SER A 15 24.63 -5.28 -6.93
N ILE A 16 23.73 -5.04 -7.88
CA ILE A 16 22.46 -4.37 -7.60
C ILE A 16 21.55 -5.46 -7.04
N ALA A 17 21.65 -5.71 -5.74
CA ALA A 17 20.63 -6.49 -5.06
C ALA A 17 19.37 -5.63 -5.04
N VAL A 18 18.50 -5.82 -6.02
CA VAL A 18 17.12 -5.34 -5.97
C VAL A 18 16.53 -6.01 -4.74
N LYS A 19 16.33 -5.23 -3.68
CA LYS A 19 15.68 -5.72 -2.46
C LYS A 19 14.32 -6.24 -2.89
N ASP A 20 14.04 -7.51 -2.59
CA ASP A 20 12.83 -8.21 -3.01
C ASP A 20 11.57 -7.36 -2.77
N PRO A 21 10.54 -7.52 -3.63
CA PRO A 21 9.29 -6.78 -3.50
C PRO A 21 8.77 -6.90 -2.07
N VAL A 22 8.31 -5.75 -1.54
CA VAL A 22 7.70 -5.59 -0.22
C VAL A 22 6.87 -6.83 0.12
N ASP A 23 7.19 -7.49 1.24
CA ASP A 23 6.44 -8.64 1.74
C ASP A 23 4.96 -8.27 1.87
N THR A 24 4.13 -8.77 0.95
CA THR A 24 2.68 -8.56 0.96
C THR A 24 2.01 -9.29 2.12
N GLY A 25 2.76 -10.12 2.86
CA GLY A 25 2.36 -10.81 4.07
C GLY A 25 2.48 -9.99 5.36
N ILE A 26 2.75 -8.67 5.28
CA ILE A 26 2.57 -7.79 6.45
C ILE A 26 1.09 -7.85 6.87
N SER A 27 0.82 -8.68 7.86
CA SER A 27 -0.42 -8.70 8.62
C SER A 27 -0.57 -7.34 9.30
N TYR A 28 -1.20 -6.39 8.62
CA TYR A 28 -1.57 -5.13 9.23
C TYR A 28 -2.44 -5.40 10.45
N SER A 29 -2.07 -4.80 11.59
CA SER A 29 -2.93 -4.83 12.76
C SER A 29 -4.30 -4.25 12.39
N MET A 30 -5.37 -4.77 12.98
CA MET A 30 -6.72 -4.26 12.75
C MET A 30 -6.80 -2.74 12.98
N ARG A 31 -6.03 -2.24 13.95
CA ARG A 31 -5.89 -0.79 14.22
C ARG A 31 -5.36 -0.01 13.03
N PHE A 32 -4.35 -0.52 12.32
CA PHE A 32 -3.85 0.16 11.13
C PHE A 32 -4.88 0.17 10.00
N ALA A 33 -5.60 -0.95 9.80
CA ALA A 33 -6.69 -1.02 8.82
C ALA A 33 -7.81 -0.02 9.11
N GLU A 34 -8.12 0.21 10.38
CA GLU A 34 -9.09 1.23 10.82
C GLU A 34 -8.59 2.65 10.57
N ILE A 35 -7.33 2.96 10.91
CA ILE A 35 -6.73 4.29 10.66
C ILE A 35 -6.80 4.61 9.17
N ASP A 36 -6.33 3.67 8.35
CA ASP A 36 -6.25 3.83 6.92
C ASP A 36 -7.64 3.98 6.28
N ALA A 37 -8.63 3.23 6.77
CA ALA A 37 -10.02 3.38 6.33
C ALA A 37 -10.64 4.72 6.76
N CYS A 38 -10.35 5.18 7.97
CA CYS A 38 -10.81 6.47 8.49
C CYS A 38 -10.25 7.63 7.66
N VAL A 39 -8.95 7.61 7.35
CA VAL A 39 -8.27 8.59 6.49
C VAL A 39 -8.83 8.56 5.07
N ALA A 40 -8.99 7.37 4.49
CA ALA A 40 -9.54 7.21 3.13
C ALA A 40 -10.97 7.75 2.99
N ALA A 41 -11.77 7.65 4.05
CA ALA A 41 -13.13 8.18 4.10
C ALA A 41 -13.20 9.67 4.49
N GLY A 42 -12.07 10.31 4.79
CA GLY A 42 -12.02 11.71 5.23
C GLY A 42 -12.64 11.94 6.60
N LEU A 43 -12.66 10.93 7.46
CA LEU A 43 -13.21 11.00 8.82
C LEU A 43 -12.13 11.42 9.82
N ASP A 44 -12.57 12.05 10.92
CA ASP A 44 -11.68 12.43 12.02
C ASP A 44 -11.30 11.20 12.87
N TRP A 45 -10.00 10.91 12.96
CA TRP A 45 -9.46 9.81 13.76
C TRP A 45 -9.71 9.98 15.26
N TRP A 46 -9.68 11.21 15.79
CA TRP A 46 -9.93 11.45 17.21
C TRP A 46 -11.37 11.04 17.56
N MET A 47 -12.34 11.44 16.74
CA MET A 47 -13.74 11.04 16.87
C MET A 47 -13.93 9.52 16.72
N TRP A 48 -13.10 8.88 15.89
CA TRP A 48 -13.08 7.43 15.76
C TRP A 48 -12.63 6.76 17.07
N GLU A 49 -11.49 7.12 17.65
CA GLU A 49 -11.03 6.51 18.89
C GLU A 49 -11.96 6.79 20.09
N THR A 50 -12.59 7.97 20.14
CA THR A 50 -13.54 8.31 21.23
C THR A 50 -14.93 7.68 21.06
N ASN A 51 -15.11 6.77 20.10
CA ASN A 51 -16.40 6.11 19.80
C ASN A 51 -17.56 7.08 19.50
N PHE A 52 -17.25 8.24 18.92
CA PHE A 52 -18.29 9.15 18.43
C PHE A 52 -19.05 8.54 17.25
N TYR A 53 -18.34 7.83 16.37
CA TYR A 53 -18.96 7.06 15.30
C TYR A 53 -19.46 5.69 15.81
N PRO A 54 -20.70 5.29 15.47
CA PRO A 54 -21.20 3.95 15.75
C PRO A 54 -20.32 2.85 15.16
N ASN A 55 -20.18 1.73 15.89
CA ASN A 55 -19.34 0.60 15.45
C ASN A 55 -19.77 0.01 14.10
N GLN A 56 -21.06 0.09 13.75
CA GLN A 56 -21.57 -0.33 12.44
C GLN A 56 -20.97 0.51 11.31
N ILE A 57 -20.98 1.84 11.44
CA ILE A 57 -20.37 2.76 10.46
C ILE A 57 -18.88 2.48 10.34
N LYS A 58 -18.18 2.29 11.46
CA LYS A 58 -16.76 1.96 11.45
C LYS A 58 -16.46 0.69 10.67
N ALA A 59 -17.24 -0.36 10.88
CA ALA A 59 -17.10 -1.63 10.17
C ALA A 59 -17.37 -1.48 8.67
N GLU A 60 -18.42 -0.75 8.30
CA GLU A 60 -18.75 -0.47 6.89
C GLU A 60 -17.64 0.31 6.19
N VAL A 61 -17.08 1.33 6.82
CA VAL A 61 -15.98 2.13 6.28
C VAL A 61 -14.72 1.26 6.07
N VAL A 62 -14.39 0.39 7.03
CA VAL A 62 -13.26 -0.54 6.89
C VAL A 62 -13.49 -1.51 5.73
N MET A 63 -14.69 -2.08 5.61
CA MET A 63 -15.03 -3.00 4.52
C MET A 63 -15.00 -2.31 3.16
N TRP A 64 -15.55 -1.10 3.08
CA TRP A 64 -15.50 -0.28 1.87
C TRP A 64 -14.06 0.01 1.44
N ASN A 65 -13.18 0.40 2.37
CA ASN A 65 -11.78 0.68 2.05
C ASN A 65 -11.07 -0.57 1.51
N LYS A 66 -11.27 -1.73 2.17
CA LYS A 66 -10.72 -3.02 1.72
C LYS A 66 -11.18 -3.39 0.31
N LEU A 67 -12.48 -3.28 0.05
CA LEU A 67 -13.04 -3.58 -1.27
C LEU A 67 -12.51 -2.62 -2.34
N SER A 68 -12.46 -1.33 -2.05
CA SER A 68 -11.95 -0.30 -2.97
C SER A 68 -10.52 -0.58 -3.39
N LYS A 69 -9.66 -1.01 -2.45
CA LYS A 69 -8.29 -1.43 -2.74
C LYS A 69 -8.20 -2.68 -3.61
N LEU A 70 -9.04 -3.68 -3.33
CA LEU A 70 -9.09 -4.90 -4.16
C LEU A 70 -9.51 -4.58 -5.60
N ILE A 71 -10.50 -3.70 -5.78
CA ILE A 71 -10.91 -3.23 -7.12
C ILE A 71 -9.76 -2.48 -7.78
N TYR A 72 -9.09 -1.58 -7.07
CA TYR A 72 -7.96 -0.84 -7.59
C TYR A 72 -6.85 -1.77 -8.09
N LEU A 73 -6.40 -2.71 -7.26
CA LEU A 73 -5.40 -3.72 -7.62
C LEU A 73 -5.84 -4.53 -8.84
N HIS A 74 -7.09 -5.00 -8.87
CA HIS A 74 -7.62 -5.74 -10.00
C HIS A 74 -7.60 -4.91 -11.30
N THR A 75 -7.92 -3.62 -11.23
CA THR A 75 -7.85 -2.73 -12.39
C THR A 75 -6.42 -2.45 -12.86
N GLU A 76 -5.47 -2.35 -11.93
CA GLU A 76 -4.05 -2.20 -12.26
C GLU A 76 -3.49 -3.46 -12.94
N ASP A 77 -3.81 -4.65 -12.41
CA ASP A 77 -3.43 -5.93 -13.03
C ASP A 77 -4.01 -6.05 -14.46
N ALA A 78 -5.28 -5.69 -14.64
CA ALA A 78 -5.91 -5.69 -15.95
C ALA A 78 -5.25 -4.70 -16.92
N ARG A 79 -4.79 -3.53 -16.45
CA ARG A 79 -4.02 -2.57 -17.26
C ARG A 79 -2.65 -3.13 -17.62
N ALA A 80 -1.92 -3.68 -16.67
CA ALA A 80 -0.59 -4.26 -16.88
C ALA A 80 -0.62 -5.44 -17.88
N ALA A 81 -1.68 -6.26 -17.82
CA ALA A 81 -1.88 -7.36 -18.77
C ALA A 81 -2.12 -6.88 -20.21
N LYS A 82 -2.77 -5.72 -20.41
CA LYS A 82 -3.00 -5.13 -21.73
C LYS A 82 -1.74 -4.53 -22.35
N VAL A 83 -0.82 -4.00 -21.54
CA VAL A 83 0.44 -3.39 -22.02
C VAL A 83 1.48 -4.45 -22.45
N LYS A 84 1.35 -5.70 -21.99
CA LYS A 84 2.23 -6.81 -22.37
C LYS A 84 1.84 -7.56 -23.66
N LYS A 85 0.76 -7.15 -24.34
CA LYS A 85 0.34 -7.66 -25.65
C LYS A 85 0.71 -6.67 -26.74
#